data_AF-A0A6C0D9G5-F1
#
_entry.id   AF-A0A6C0D9G5-F1
#
_cell.length_a   1.000
_cell.length_b   1.000
_cell.length_c   1.000
_cell.angle_alpha   90.00
_cell.angle_beta   90.00
_cell.angle_gamma   90.00
#
_symmetry.space_group_name_H-M   'P 1'
#
loop_
_entity.id
_entity.type
_entity.pdbx_description
1 polymer ?
#
loop_
_entity_poly.entity_id
_entity_poly.type
_entity_poly.pdbx_seq_one_letter_code
_entity_poly.pdbx_strand_id
1 'polypeptide(L)'
;MTDFSIGNRVLVVRNSDKLIFEGTIQNITSEFINKGAKHWGKEECIYISFPEETYNKLLLQGSPLFCTINRINKHCYINNLEDLSVCEITDNIMVNPYEYKISWDNIVSMLITKKAYTINKI
;
A
#
# COMPACT_ATOMS: atom_id res chain seq x y z
N MET A 1 20.75 -5.79 6.63
CA MET A 1 19.67 -5.20 5.83
C MET A 1 19.19 -6.29 4.91
N THR A 2 17.92 -6.73 5.00
CA THR A 2 17.41 -7.81 4.14
C THR A 2 17.15 -7.18 2.76
N ASP A 3 17.97 -7.49 1.76
CA ASP A 3 17.84 -6.88 0.42
C ASP A 3 16.58 -7.37 -0.29
N PHE A 4 15.47 -6.70 -0.09
CA PHE A 4 14.26 -6.97 -0.85
C PHE A 4 14.42 -6.50 -2.29
N SER A 5 13.93 -7.31 -3.24
CA SER A 5 13.89 -6.97 -4.66
C SER A 5 12.47 -7.13 -5.19
N ILE A 6 12.13 -6.35 -6.22
CA ILE A 6 10.86 -6.49 -6.93
C ILE A 6 10.75 -7.90 -7.51
N GLY A 7 9.58 -8.51 -7.38
CA GLY A 7 9.30 -9.89 -7.79
C GLY A 7 9.54 -10.94 -6.71
N ASN A 8 10.18 -10.60 -5.59
CA ASN A 8 10.38 -11.55 -4.49
C ASN A 8 9.05 -11.91 -3.83
N ARG A 9 8.83 -13.22 -3.61
CA ARG A 9 7.80 -13.73 -2.70
C ARG A 9 8.23 -13.52 -1.26
N VAL A 10 7.28 -13.13 -0.41
CA VAL A 10 7.52 -12.79 1.00
C VAL A 10 6.36 -13.22 1.89
N LEU A 11 6.67 -13.51 3.14
CA LEU A 11 5.71 -13.63 4.21
C LEU A 11 5.58 -12.29 4.93
N VAL A 12 4.35 -11.78 5.00
CA VAL A 12 3.98 -10.56 5.69
C VAL A 12 3.23 -10.94 6.96
N VAL A 13 3.82 -10.62 8.10
CA VAL A 13 3.27 -10.91 9.42
C VAL A 13 2.71 -9.62 10.01
N ARG A 14 1.40 -9.58 10.29
CA ARG A 14 0.78 -8.44 10.96
C ARG A 14 1.20 -8.41 12.43
N ASN A 15 1.78 -7.31 12.88
CA ASN A 15 2.44 -7.28 14.18
C ASN A 15 1.47 -7.42 15.35
N SER A 16 0.22 -6.94 15.19
CA SER A 16 -0.81 -6.90 16.24
C SER A 16 -1.36 -8.27 16.64
N ASP A 17 -1.55 -9.17 15.68
CA ASP A 17 -2.22 -10.45 15.90
C ASP A 17 -1.49 -11.65 15.29
N LYS A 18 -0.30 -11.41 14.72
CA LYS A 18 0.57 -12.42 14.13
C LYS A 18 -0.05 -13.21 12.98
N LEU A 19 -1.09 -12.67 12.33
CA LEU A 19 -1.58 -13.25 11.08
C LEU A 19 -0.51 -13.16 10.01
N ILE A 20 -0.39 -14.23 9.23
CA ILE A 20 0.64 -14.40 8.20
C ILE A 20 -0.04 -14.44 6.84
N PHE A 21 0.49 -13.65 5.92
CA PHE A 21 0.03 -13.54 4.56
C PHE A 21 1.20 -13.74 3.62
N GLU A 22 0.97 -14.44 2.52
CA GLU A 22 1.95 -14.53 1.46
C GLU A 22 1.66 -13.46 0.40
N GLY A 23 2.70 -12.77 -0.05
CA GLY A 23 2.59 -11.77 -1.12
C GLY A 23 3.86 -11.67 -1.96
N THR A 24 3.80 -10.80 -2.96
CA THR A 24 4.91 -10.53 -3.89
C THR A 24 5.24 -9.05 -3.88
N ILE A 25 6.52 -8.70 -3.78
CA ILE A 25 6.96 -7.31 -3.82
C ILE A 25 6.76 -6.76 -5.23
N GLN A 26 5.91 -5.74 -5.36
CA GLN A 26 5.64 -5.07 -6.65
C GLN A 26 6.46 -3.80 -6.81
N ASN A 27 6.72 -3.08 -5.71
CA ASN A 27 7.47 -1.84 -5.77
C ASN A 27 8.19 -1.56 -4.45
N ILE A 28 9.31 -0.86 -4.52
CA ILE A 28 10.08 -0.37 -3.38
C ILE A 28 10.40 1.09 -3.64
N THR A 29 9.89 1.97 -2.81
CA THR A 29 10.10 3.42 -2.92
C THR A 29 10.72 3.96 -1.63
N SER A 30 11.11 5.23 -1.64
CA SER A 30 11.54 5.95 -0.44
C SER A 30 10.78 7.26 -0.34
N GLU A 31 9.91 7.36 0.65
CA GLU A 31 9.03 8.52 0.86
C GLU A 31 9.44 9.28 2.12
N PHE A 32 9.19 10.59 2.16
CA PHE A 32 9.47 11.38 3.35
C PHE A 32 8.57 10.91 4.51
N ILE A 33 9.17 10.69 5.68
CA ILE A 33 8.43 10.30 6.90
C ILE A 33 7.33 11.33 7.20
N ASN A 34 7.62 12.59 6.91
CA ASN A 34 6.66 13.68 6.98
C ASN A 34 6.88 14.61 5.78
N LYS A 35 5.86 14.74 4.90
CA LYS A 35 5.93 15.62 3.72
C LYS A 35 6.12 17.10 4.10
N GLY A 36 5.63 17.54 5.25
CA GLY A 36 5.79 18.90 5.78
C GLY A 36 7.09 19.12 6.57
N ALA A 37 7.76 18.06 7.01
CA ALA A 37 9.01 18.11 7.77
C ALA A 37 10.09 17.21 7.13
N LYS A 38 10.47 17.55 5.89
CA LYS A 38 11.42 16.75 5.07
C LYS A 38 12.78 16.48 5.74
N HIS A 39 13.18 17.30 6.71
CA HIS A 39 14.42 17.14 7.46
C HIS A 39 14.44 15.90 8.36
N TRP A 40 13.28 15.29 8.66
CA TRP A 40 13.20 14.00 9.35
C TRP A 40 13.62 12.81 8.48
N GLY A 41 13.90 13.05 7.20
CA GLY A 41 14.40 12.04 6.28
C GLY A 41 13.29 11.24 5.62
N LYS A 42 13.70 10.15 4.97
CA LYS A 42 12.83 9.25 4.21
C LYS A 42 12.79 7.88 4.86
N GLU A 43 11.67 7.20 4.74
CA GLU A 43 11.55 5.77 5.06
C GLU A 43 11.32 4.95 3.79
N GLU A 44 11.80 3.71 3.81
CA GLU A 44 11.56 2.74 2.76
C GLU A 44 10.10 2.29 2.80
N CYS A 45 9.44 2.34 1.65
CA CYS A 45 8.04 1.99 1.45
C CYS A 45 7.99 0.78 0.51
N ILE A 46 7.49 -0.35 1.01
CA ILE A 46 7.42 -1.60 0.24
C ILE A 46 5.96 -1.87 -0.10
N TYR A 47 5.66 -1.92 -1.40
CA TYR A 47 4.34 -2.25 -1.90
C TYR A 47 4.30 -3.72 -2.29
N ILE A 48 3.33 -4.44 -1.72
CA ILE A 48 3.19 -5.89 -1.87
C ILE A 48 1.82 -6.20 -2.47
N SER A 49 1.80 -7.05 -3.50
CA SER A 49 0.58 -7.63 -4.05
C SER A 49 0.17 -8.88 -3.29
N PHE A 50 -1.12 -9.03 -3.07
CA PHE A 50 -1.71 -10.19 -2.39
C PHE A 50 -2.87 -10.78 -3.22
N PRO A 51 -3.29 -12.03 -2.94
CA PRO A 51 -4.57 -12.55 -3.38
C PRO A 51 -5.75 -11.69 -2.89
N GLU A 52 -6.85 -11.67 -3.64
CA GLU A 52 -8.03 -10.84 -3.33
C GLU A 52 -8.56 -11.07 -1.91
N GLU A 53 -8.67 -12.33 -1.46
CA GLU A 53 -9.18 -12.64 -0.12
C GLU A 53 -8.31 -12.09 1.01
N THR A 54 -7.04 -11.80 0.72
CA THR A 54 -6.10 -11.23 1.68
C THR A 54 -6.30 -9.72 1.80
N TYR A 55 -6.56 -9.02 0.69
CA TYR A 55 -6.87 -7.59 0.74
C TYR A 55 -8.10 -7.30 1.61
N ASN A 56 -9.13 -8.12 1.53
CA ASN A 56 -10.33 -8.00 2.38
C ASN A 56 -10.03 -8.06 3.89
N LYS A 57 -8.89 -8.64 4.29
CA LYS A 57 -8.46 -8.75 5.71
C LYS A 57 -7.48 -7.67 6.14
N LEU A 58 -6.79 -7.06 5.18
CA LEU A 58 -5.67 -6.15 5.42
C LEU A 58 -6.05 -4.69 5.17
N LEU A 59 -6.89 -4.43 4.17
CA LEU A 59 -7.24 -3.08 3.79
C LEU A 59 -8.24 -2.48 4.78
N LEU A 60 -7.93 -1.26 5.19
CA LEU A 60 -8.74 -0.38 6.01
C LEU A 60 -8.97 0.94 5.27
N GLN A 61 -9.99 1.70 5.63
CA GLN A 61 -10.12 3.07 5.14
C GLN A 61 -8.83 3.87 5.42
N GLY A 62 -8.40 4.67 4.44
CA GLY A 62 -7.15 5.40 4.46
C GLY A 62 -5.91 4.58 4.09
N SER A 63 -6.04 3.27 3.81
CA SER A 63 -4.89 2.44 3.44
C SER A 63 -4.25 2.92 2.13
N PRO A 64 -2.93 3.20 2.12
CA PRO A 64 -2.21 3.55 0.91
C PRO A 64 -1.96 2.32 0.03
N LEU A 65 -2.21 2.48 -1.26
CA LEU A 65 -2.14 1.42 -2.24
C LEU A 65 -1.73 1.94 -3.61
N PHE A 66 -1.35 1.01 -4.47
CA PHE A 66 -1.12 1.25 -5.88
C PHE A 66 -2.30 0.65 -6.64
N CYS A 67 -3.04 1.48 -7.38
CA CYS A 67 -4.26 1.07 -8.07
C CYS A 67 -4.31 1.53 -9.51
N THR A 68 -5.05 0.78 -10.34
CA THR A 68 -5.31 1.13 -11.73
C THR A 68 -6.58 1.96 -11.85
N ILE A 69 -6.46 3.23 -12.25
CA ILE A 69 -7.59 4.11 -12.54
C ILE A 69 -7.47 4.55 -13.99
N ASN A 70 -8.53 4.37 -14.79
CA ASN A 70 -8.54 4.72 -16.21
C ASN A 70 -7.34 4.13 -16.98
N ARG A 71 -6.96 2.89 -16.65
CA ARG A 71 -5.80 2.14 -17.23
C ARG A 71 -4.43 2.72 -16.88
N ILE A 72 -4.34 3.58 -15.87
CA ILE A 72 -3.09 4.16 -15.39
C ILE A 72 -2.90 3.77 -13.93
N ASN A 73 -1.71 3.24 -13.60
CA ASN A 73 -1.37 2.93 -12.22
C ASN A 73 -1.04 4.22 -11.46
N LYS A 74 -1.66 4.38 -10.29
CA LYS A 74 -1.54 5.57 -9.45
C LYS A 74 -1.32 5.17 -7.99
N HIS A 75 -0.69 6.06 -7.23
CA HIS A 75 -0.71 5.98 -5.78
C HIS A 75 -2.06 6.52 -5.29
N CYS A 76 -2.76 5.70 -4.52
CA CYS A 76 -4.11 5.96 -4.08
C CYS A 76 -4.21 5.68 -2.57
N TYR A 77 -5.26 6.17 -1.94
CA TYR A 77 -5.70 5.70 -0.64
C TYR A 77 -7.19 5.34 -0.68
N ILE A 78 -7.59 4.38 0.16
CA ILE A 78 -8.99 3.96 0.25
C ILE A 78 -9.81 5.07 0.90
N ASN A 79 -10.84 5.54 0.21
CA ASN A 79 -11.81 6.48 0.78
C ASN A 79 -12.98 5.75 1.44
N ASN A 80 -13.52 4.71 0.79
CA ASN A 80 -14.57 3.87 1.33
C ASN A 80 -14.35 2.41 0.90
N LEU A 81 -14.46 1.47 1.85
CA LEU A 81 -14.32 0.03 1.57
C LEU A 81 -15.61 -0.62 1.08
N GLU A 82 -16.78 -0.15 1.53
CA GLU A 82 -18.07 -0.76 1.18
C GLU A 82 -18.35 -0.65 -0.32
N ASP A 83 -18.05 0.53 -0.88
CA ASP A 83 -18.24 0.87 -2.29
C ASP A 83 -16.93 0.79 -3.11
N LEU A 84 -15.87 0.23 -2.51
CA LEU A 84 -14.47 0.25 -2.95
C LEU A 84 -14.11 1.49 -3.78
N SER A 85 -13.94 2.61 -3.08
CA SER A 85 -13.55 3.87 -3.67
C SER A 85 -12.21 4.36 -3.15
N VAL A 86 -11.50 5.05 -4.03
CA VAL A 86 -10.14 5.53 -3.80
C VAL A 86 -9.98 6.97 -4.23
N CYS A 87 -9.04 7.65 -3.58
CA CYS A 87 -8.60 8.99 -3.95
C CYS A 87 -7.11 8.94 -4.31
N GLU A 88 -6.70 9.74 -5.29
CA GLU A 88 -5.29 9.86 -5.68
C GLU A 88 -4.49 10.57 -4.58
N ILE A 89 -3.31 10.01 -4.24
CA ILE A 89 -2.34 10.69 -3.38
C ILE A 89 -1.58 11.70 -4.25
N THR A 90 -1.73 12.98 -3.93
CA THR A 90 -0.94 14.05 -4.54
C THR A 90 0.00 14.69 -3.52
N ASP A 91 0.94 15.51 -3.98
CA ASP A 91 1.86 16.24 -3.08
C ASP A 91 1.22 17.46 -2.43
N ASN A 92 0.04 17.88 -2.92
CA ASN A 92 -0.70 19.01 -2.39
C ASN A 92 -1.89 18.53 -1.56
N ILE A 93 -2.24 19.28 -0.52
CA ILE A 93 -3.48 19.04 0.21
C ILE A 93 -4.65 19.42 -0.71
N MET A 94 -5.39 18.42 -1.19
CA MET A 94 -6.63 18.64 -1.92
C MET A 94 -7.78 18.78 -0.91
N VAL A 95 -8.43 19.93 -0.90
CA VAL A 95 -9.57 20.22 0.00
C VAL A 95 -10.80 19.37 -0.37
N ASN A 96 -10.89 18.89 -1.62
CA ASN A 96 -11.90 17.93 -2.10
C ASN A 96 -11.24 17.02 -3.16
N PRO A 97 -10.61 15.91 -2.74
CA PRO A 97 -10.02 14.96 -3.68
C PRO A 97 -11.11 14.31 -4.54
N TYR A 98 -10.82 14.09 -5.82
CA TYR A 98 -11.73 13.35 -6.69
C TYR A 98 -11.70 11.87 -6.31
N GLU A 99 -12.90 11.29 -6.17
CA GLU A 99 -13.10 9.90 -5.77
C GLU A 99 -13.38 9.02 -7.00
N TYR A 100 -12.70 7.88 -7.06
CA TYR A 100 -12.86 6.89 -8.11
C TYR A 100 -13.38 5.59 -7.51
N LYS A 101 -14.50 5.07 -8.04
CA LYS A 101 -14.93 3.70 -7.76
C LYS A 101 -14.10 2.73 -8.60
N ILE A 102 -13.54 1.70 -7.97
CA ILE A 102 -12.71 0.68 -8.64
C ILE A 102 -13.18 -0.72 -8.27
N SER A 103 -12.81 -1.74 -9.06
CA SER A 103 -12.96 -3.14 -8.68
C SER A 103 -11.74 -3.62 -7.90
N TRP A 104 -11.88 -4.73 -7.16
CA TRP A 104 -10.77 -5.37 -6.45
C TRP A 104 -9.62 -5.77 -7.37
N ASP A 105 -9.93 -6.20 -8.60
CA ASP A 105 -8.94 -6.50 -9.65
C ASP A 105 -8.03 -5.33 -10.03
N ASN A 106 -8.45 -4.09 -9.74
CA ASN A 106 -7.66 -2.89 -10.01
C ASN A 106 -6.70 -2.54 -8.87
N ILE A 107 -6.69 -3.30 -7.76
CA ILE A 107 -5.69 -3.14 -6.70
C ILE A 107 -4.43 -3.91 -7.09
N VAL A 108 -3.35 -3.18 -7.38
CA VAL A 108 -2.08 -3.77 -7.80
C VAL A 108 -1.28 -4.22 -6.57
N SER A 109 -1.17 -3.35 -5.58
CA SER A 109 -0.42 -3.62 -4.35
C SER A 109 -0.84 -2.69 -3.22
N MET A 110 -0.61 -3.08 -1.97
CA MET A 110 -0.77 -2.21 -0.81
C MET A 110 0.58 -1.89 -0.17
N LEU A 111 0.69 -0.70 0.41
CA LEU A 111 1.89 -0.35 1.18
C LEU A 111 1.93 -1.16 2.48
N ILE A 112 3.04 -1.85 2.69
CA ILE A 112 3.35 -2.58 3.92
C ILE A 112 4.44 -1.81 4.67
N THR A 113 4.09 -1.29 5.84
CA THR A 113 5.02 -0.54 6.68
C THR A 113 5.67 -1.44 7.72
N LYS A 114 6.97 -1.26 7.96
CA LYS A 114 7.71 -1.98 9.02
C LYS A 114 7.16 -1.73 10.44
N LYS A 115 6.40 -0.63 10.62
CA LYS A 115 5.71 -0.31 11.88
C LYS A 115 4.57 -1.30 12.16
N ALA A 116 3.74 -1.58 11.16
CA ALA A 116 2.57 -2.45 11.31
C ALA A 116 2.84 -3.93 10.99
N TYR A 117 3.89 -4.21 10.21
CA TYR A 117 4.16 -5.55 9.69
C TYR A 117 5.64 -5.93 9.77
N THR A 118 5.90 -7.22 9.88
CA THR A 118 7.21 -7.82 9.66
C THR A 118 7.21 -8.53 8.31
N ILE A 119 8.23 -8.30 7.48
CA ILE A 119 8.36 -8.91 6.15
C ILE A 119 9.53 -9.89 6.19
N ASN A 120 9.29 -11.14 5.83
CA ASN A 120 10.30 -12.19 5.75
C ASN A 120 10.38 -12.73 4.31
N LYS A 121 11.59 -12.99 3.81
CA LYS A 121 11.77 -13.66 2.52
C LYS A 121 11.39 -15.14 2.62
N ILE A 122 10.91 -15.69 1.52
CA ILE A 122 10.71 -17.13 1.30
C ILE A 122 11.87 -17.67 0.47
#